data_AF-G7ZKV4-F1
#
_entry.id   AF-G7ZKV4-F1
#
_cell.length_a   1.000
_cell.length_b   1.000
_cell.length_c   1.000
_cell.angle_alpha   90.00
_cell.angle_beta   90.00
_cell.angle_gamma   90.00
#
_symmetry.space_group_name_H-M   'P 1'
#
loop_
_entity.id
_entity.type
_entity.pdbx_description
1 polymer ?
#
loop_
_entity_poly.entity_id
_entity_poly.type
_entity_poly.pdbx_seq_one_letter_code
_entity_poly.pdbx_strand_id
1 'polypeptide(L)'
;IDFKDRRMWPTVTPIVAMCFAAAAQSFFWTRFRLPIGATTVVLALLIGEWINRYDNFWGWTFFPINLVFPSALIPMGFWLDIVLMIVG
;
A
#
# COMPACT_ATOMS: atom_id res chain seq x y z
N ILE A 1 -1.83 5.47 -15.78
CA ILE A 1 -2.91 4.47 -15.93
C ILE A 1 -2.50 3.39 -16.92
N ASP A 2 -1.88 3.75 -18.03
CA ASP A 2 -1.52 2.82 -19.12
C ASP A 2 -0.57 1.68 -18.73
N PHE A 3 0.17 1.82 -17.61
CA PHE A 3 1.02 0.77 -17.05
C PHE A 3 0.28 -0.22 -16.13
N LYS A 4 -0.97 0.05 -15.74
CA LYS A 4 -1.78 -0.86 -14.92
C LYS A 4 -2.39 -1.96 -15.79
N ASP A 5 -1.51 -2.80 -16.34
CA ASP A 5 -1.87 -3.90 -17.22
C ASP A 5 -2.41 -5.12 -16.45
N ARG A 6 -2.73 -6.20 -17.16
CA ARG A 6 -3.31 -7.41 -16.59
C ARG A 6 -2.29 -8.48 -16.16
N ARG A 7 -1.00 -8.32 -16.49
CA ARG A 7 0.05 -9.31 -16.23
C ARG A 7 1.08 -8.79 -15.26
N MET A 8 1.71 -7.66 -15.56
CA MET A 8 2.86 -7.18 -14.80
C MET A 8 2.41 -6.47 -13.54
N TRP A 9 1.49 -5.51 -13.65
CA TRP A 9 0.98 -4.74 -12.53
C TRP A 9 0.39 -5.59 -11.40
N PRO A 10 -0.58 -6.51 -11.63
CA PRO A 10 -1.16 -7.33 -10.57
C PRO A 10 -0.18 -8.39 -10.03
N THR A 11 1.00 -8.56 -10.63
CA THR A 11 2.03 -9.50 -10.14
C THR A 11 3.09 -8.76 -9.34
N VAL A 12 3.69 -7.72 -9.91
CA VAL A 12 4.83 -7.02 -9.31
C VAL A 12 4.41 -6.21 -8.10
N THR A 13 3.31 -5.45 -8.21
CA THR A 13 2.84 -4.58 -7.13
C THR A 13 2.59 -5.32 -5.81
N PRO A 14 1.83 -6.43 -5.77
CA PRO A 14 1.62 -7.14 -4.50
C PRO A 14 2.90 -7.82 -3.98
N ILE A 15 3.73 -8.41 -4.84
CA ILE A 15 4.97 -9.08 -4.42
C ILE A 15 5.91 -8.10 -3.72
N VAL A 16 6.11 -6.91 -4.29
CA VAL A 16 7.00 -5.90 -3.72
C VAL A 16 6.40 -5.26 -2.46
N ALA A 17 5.08 -4.99 -2.45
CA ALA A 17 4.41 -4.40 -1.29
C ALA A 17 4.44 -5.31 -0.05
N MET A 18 4.51 -6.64 -0.24
CA MET A 18 4.49 -7.61 0.85
C MET A 18 5.67 -7.46 1.81
N CYS A 19 6.85 -7.04 1.34
CA CYS A 19 8.08 -6.98 2.15
C CYS A 19 7.92 -6.12 3.40
N PHE A 20 7.44 -4.88 3.25
CA PHE A 20 7.27 -3.97 4.39
C PHE A 20 6.03 -4.30 5.22
N ALA A 21 4.96 -4.82 4.60
CA ALA A 21 3.79 -5.29 5.32
C ALA A 21 4.17 -6.41 6.31
N ALA A 22 4.91 -7.42 5.84
CA ALA A 22 5.37 -8.52 6.69
C ALA A 22 6.32 -8.04 7.81
N ALA A 23 7.27 -7.15 7.49
CA ALA A 23 8.19 -6.60 8.47
C ALA A 23 7.45 -5.83 9.58
N ALA A 24 6.52 -4.95 9.24
CA ALA A 24 5.74 -4.21 10.22
C ALA A 24 4.80 -5.14 11.02
N GLN A 25 4.16 -6.11 10.38
CA GLN A 25 3.37 -7.12 11.09
C GLN A 25 4.20 -7.85 12.15
N SER A 26 5.43 -8.28 11.81
CA SER A 26 6.32 -8.93 12.78
C SER A 26 6.63 -8.02 13.97
N PHE A 27 6.91 -6.74 13.75
CA PHE A 27 7.23 -5.79 14.82
C PHE A 27 6.02 -5.50 15.72
N PHE A 28 4.90 -5.08 15.13
CA PHE A 28 3.70 -4.70 15.87
C PHE A 28 3.06 -5.88 16.60
N TRP A 29 3.04 -7.06 15.98
CA TRP A 29 2.45 -8.25 16.57
C TRP A 29 3.31 -8.81 17.70
N THR A 30 4.60 -9.02 17.48
CA THR A 30 5.46 -9.65 18.50
C THR A 30 5.66 -8.78 19.73
N ARG A 31 5.74 -7.45 19.55
CA ARG A 31 6.03 -6.54 20.66
C ARG A 31 4.81 -6.01 21.38
N PHE A 32 3.71 -5.75 20.65
CA PHE A 32 2.55 -5.05 21.19
C PHE A 32 1.22 -5.81 21.02
N ARG A 33 1.21 -6.94 20.30
CA ARG A 33 -0.01 -7.69 19.96
C ARG A 33 -1.07 -6.83 19.25
N LEU A 34 -0.61 -5.86 18.46
CA LEU A 34 -1.48 -4.97 17.70
C LEU A 34 -1.66 -5.49 16.26
N PRO A 35 -2.88 -5.83 15.81
CA PRO A 35 -3.16 -6.34 14.47
C PRO A 35 -3.38 -5.20 13.46
N ILE A 36 -2.40 -4.31 13.32
CA ILE A 36 -2.47 -3.14 12.41
C ILE A 36 -1.18 -2.92 11.62
N GLY A 37 -0.29 -3.92 11.58
CA GLY A 37 1.05 -3.75 11.03
C GLY A 37 1.05 -3.54 9.51
N ALA A 38 0.29 -4.33 8.76
CA ALA A 38 0.23 -4.20 7.31
C ALA A 38 -0.56 -2.95 6.90
N THR A 39 -1.69 -2.68 7.55
CA THR A 39 -2.55 -1.53 7.29
C THR A 39 -1.84 -0.20 7.54
N THR A 40 -1.07 -0.07 8.63
CA THR A 40 -0.32 1.17 8.92
C THR A 40 0.72 1.50 7.84
N VAL A 41 1.49 0.50 7.38
CA VAL A 41 2.48 0.71 6.30
C VAL A 41 1.81 1.04 4.98
N VAL A 42 0.73 0.33 4.63
CA VAL A 42 -0.01 0.59 3.39
C VAL A 42 -0.62 1.99 3.39
N LEU A 43 -1.16 2.43 4.52
CA LEU A 43 -1.68 3.80 4.67
C LEU A 43 -0.57 4.83 4.54
N ALA A 44 0.58 4.62 5.18
CA ALA A 44 1.72 5.52 5.07
C ALA A 44 2.21 5.66 3.62
N LEU A 45 2.32 4.55 2.89
CA LEU A 45 2.66 4.54 1.46
C LEU A 45 1.65 5.35 0.65
N LEU A 46 0.35 5.08 0.82
CA LEU A 46 -0.68 5.75 0.04
C LEU A 46 -0.79 7.24 0.33
N ILE A 47 -0.62 7.65 1.59
CA ILE A 47 -0.57 9.07 1.95
C ILE A 47 0.60 9.74 1.23
N GLY A 48 1.79 9.16 1.30
CA GLY A 48 2.99 9.68 0.62
C GLY A 48 2.80 9.74 -0.91
N GLU A 49 2.23 8.70 -1.50
CA GLU A 49 1.91 8.69 -2.93
C GLU A 49 0.90 9.78 -3.30
N TRP A 50 -0.22 9.88 -2.57
CA TRP A 50 -1.26 10.87 -2.86
C TRP A 50 -0.76 12.30 -2.74
N ILE A 51 0.00 12.63 -1.69
CA ILE A 51 0.64 13.94 -1.54
C ILE A 51 1.49 14.23 -2.77
N ASN A 52 2.36 13.30 -3.16
CA ASN A 52 3.22 13.48 -4.32
C ASN A 52 2.43 13.60 -5.65
N ARG A 53 1.34 12.83 -5.82
CA ARG A 53 0.50 12.90 -7.02
C ARG A 53 -0.23 14.24 -7.15
N TYR A 54 -0.71 14.79 -6.03
CA TYR A 54 -1.40 16.07 -6.03
C TYR A 54 -0.43 17.25 -6.13
N ASP A 55 0.62 17.30 -5.32
CA ASP A 55 1.48 18.49 -5.24
C ASP A 55 2.47 18.56 -6.42
N ASN A 56 3.11 17.44 -6.77
CA ASN A 56 4.15 17.42 -7.81
C ASN A 56 3.59 17.06 -9.20
N PHE A 57 2.93 15.90 -9.33
CA PHE A 57 2.45 15.46 -10.65
C PHE A 57 1.36 16.38 -11.20
N TRP A 58 0.37 16.72 -10.37
CA TRP A 58 -0.68 17.64 -10.79
C TRP A 58 -0.32 19.11 -10.56
N GLY A 59 0.06 19.49 -9.33
CA GLY A 59 0.27 20.89 -8.96
C GLY A 59 1.45 21.57 -9.66
N TRP A 60 2.56 20.85 -9.87
CA TRP A 60 3.75 21.42 -10.52
C TRP A 60 3.82 21.08 -12.02
N THR A 61 3.56 19.83 -12.40
CA THR A 61 3.76 19.36 -13.80
C THR A 61 2.48 19.18 -14.61
N PHE A 62 1.32 19.48 -14.02
CA PHE A 62 0.01 19.51 -14.69
C PHE A 62 -0.44 18.19 -15.34
N PHE A 63 0.05 17.04 -14.87
CA PHE A 63 -0.51 15.76 -15.27
C PHE A 63 -1.88 15.52 -14.61
N PRO A 64 -2.91 15.12 -15.38
CA PRO A 64 -4.25 14.96 -14.83
C PRO A 64 -4.28 13.78 -13.83
N ILE A 65 -4.98 13.95 -12.71
CA ILE A 65 -5.00 12.97 -11.60
C ILE A 65 -5.50 11.58 -12.04
N ASN A 66 -6.43 11.52 -13.00
CA ASN A 66 -6.92 10.27 -13.58
C ASN A 66 -5.82 9.46 -14.30
N LEU A 67 -4.71 10.09 -14.71
CA LEU A 67 -3.56 9.44 -15.29
C LEU A 67 -2.62 8.88 -14.21
N VAL A 68 -2.45 9.60 -13.09
CA VAL A 68 -1.36 9.37 -12.12
C VAL A 68 -1.78 8.76 -10.78
N PHE A 69 -3.06 8.43 -10.59
CA PHE A 69 -3.56 7.87 -9.33
C PHE A 69 -2.83 6.58 -8.90
N PRO A 70 -2.58 6.39 -7.59
CA PRO A 70 -1.87 5.23 -7.05
C PRO A 70 -2.67 3.92 -7.13
N SER A 71 -2.08 2.81 -6.67
CA SER A 71 -2.73 1.50 -6.62
C SER A 71 -3.54 1.34 -5.33
N ALA A 72 -4.71 0.71 -5.37
CA ALA A 72 -5.52 0.50 -4.17
C ALA A 72 -5.00 -0.69 -3.35
N LEU A 73 -4.19 -0.43 -2.32
CA LEU A 73 -3.55 -1.47 -1.50
C LEU A 73 -4.24 -1.71 -0.14
N ILE A 74 -5.10 -0.79 0.32
CA ILE A 74 -5.74 -0.86 1.65
C ILE A 74 -6.48 -2.18 1.89
N PRO A 75 -7.30 -2.70 0.96
CA PRO A 75 -8.02 -3.97 1.19
C PRO A 75 -7.08 -5.15 1.43
N MET A 76 -5.93 -5.19 0.75
CA MET A 76 -4.94 -6.26 0.92
C MET A 76 -4.22 -6.15 2.26
N GLY A 77 -3.83 -4.94 2.67
CA GLY A 77 -3.24 -4.72 4.00
C GLY A 77 -4.19 -5.10 5.14
N PHE A 78 -5.46 -4.71 5.01
CA PHE A 78 -6.51 -5.04 5.98
C PHE A 78 -6.75 -6.54 6.09
N TRP A 79 -6.80 -7.24 4.95
CA TRP A 79 -6.93 -8.70 4.93
C TRP A 79 -5.79 -9.39 5.66
N LEU A 80 -4.53 -8.98 5.40
CA LEU A 80 -3.36 -9.57 6.06
C LEU A 80 -3.39 -9.41 7.58
N ASP A 81 -3.80 -8.23 8.07
CA ASP A 81 -3.89 -7.97 9.50
C ASP A 81 -5.00 -8.78 10.18
N ILE A 82 -6.16 -8.93 9.52
CA ILE A 82 -7.25 -9.78 10.02
C ILE A 82 -6.83 -11.25 10.09
N VAL A 83 -6.21 -11.77 9.03
CA VAL A 83 -5.75 -13.17 9.01
C VAL A 83 -4.76 -13.43 10.15
N LEU A 84 -3.83 -12.51 10.38
CA LEU A 84 -2.90 -12.61 11.51
C LEU A 84 -3.63 -12.60 12.85
N MET A 85 -4.62 -11.72 13.02
CA MET A 85 -5.41 -11.62 14.26
C MET A 85 -6.24 -12.88 14.55
N ILE A 86 -6.77 -13.55 13.54
CA ILE A 86 -7.61 -14.74 13.71
C ILE A 86 -6.76 -15.99 14.00
N VAL A 87 -5.59 -16.11 13.37
CA VAL A 87 -4.77 -17.32 13.42
C VAL A 87 -3.69 -17.28 14.52
N GLY A 88 -3.13 -16.09 14.80
CA GLY A 88 -1.96 -15.91 15.67
C GLY A 88 -2.27 -15.50 17.10
#